data_AF-A0A9P7ZAN2-F1
#
_entry.id   AF-A0A9P7ZAN2-F1
#
_cell.length_a   1.000
_cell.length_b   1.000
_cell.length_c   1.000
_cell.angle_alpha   90.00
_cell.angle_beta   90.00
_cell.angle_gamma   90.00
#
_symmetry.space_group_name_H-M   'P 1'
#
loop_
_entity.id
_entity.type
_entity.pdbx_description
1 polymer ?
#
loop_
_entity_poly.entity_id
_entity_poly.type
_entity_poly.pdbx_seq_one_letter_code
_entity_poly.pdbx_strand_id
1 'polypeptide(L)'
;MATTLGKQPNEAARVSVARKDGKGKRRTQVLDDSIMGTNSSSIVSKRSVERLYFPDEPHFFRGFVKKPLRRSPLINRGYWLRMKAIDQTVHRFLKSASEKQKAVINLGCG
;
A
#
# COMPACT_ATOMS: atom_id res chain seq x y z
N MET A 1 62.48 -37.52 -12.21
CA MET A 1 61.04 -37.87 -12.27
C MET A 1 60.33 -37.10 -11.17
N ALA A 2 59.13 -36.56 -11.48
CA ALA A 2 58.05 -36.22 -10.54
C ALA A 2 58.31 -35.01 -9.61
N THR A 3 57.47 -33.98 -9.42
CA THR A 3 56.08 -33.70 -9.84
C THR A 3 55.85 -32.20 -9.67
N THR A 4 55.28 -31.51 -10.67
CA THR A 4 54.83 -30.12 -10.54
C THR A 4 53.55 -30.09 -9.71
N LEU A 5 53.60 -29.54 -8.49
CA LEU A 5 52.44 -29.36 -7.62
C LEU A 5 51.50 -28.30 -8.20
N GLY A 6 50.25 -28.71 -8.43
CA GLY A 6 49.18 -27.89 -8.98
C GLY A 6 48.85 -26.69 -8.08
N LYS A 7 48.74 -25.53 -8.71
CA LYS A 7 48.28 -24.29 -8.09
C LYS A 7 46.78 -24.41 -7.81
N GLN A 8 46.37 -24.44 -6.53
CA GLN A 8 44.96 -24.37 -6.17
C GLN A 8 44.35 -23.03 -6.63
N PRO A 9 43.13 -23.02 -7.18
CA PRO A 9 42.47 -21.78 -7.57
C PRO A 9 42.08 -20.96 -6.32
N ASN A 10 42.46 -19.68 -6.37
CA ASN A 10 42.32 -18.66 -5.35
C ASN A 10 40.87 -18.49 -4.84
N GLU A 11 40.71 -18.57 -3.51
CA GLU A 11 39.49 -18.39 -2.72
C GLU A 11 38.79 -17.04 -2.93
N ALA A 12 39.50 -16.05 -3.48
CA ALA A 12 38.98 -14.72 -3.81
C ALA A 12 37.82 -14.71 -4.82
N ALA A 13 37.65 -15.77 -5.63
CA ALA A 13 36.57 -15.85 -6.63
C ALA A 13 35.20 -16.27 -6.05
N ARG A 14 35.15 -16.81 -4.82
CA ARG A 14 33.89 -17.27 -4.18
C ARG A 14 33.15 -16.18 -3.42
N VAL A 15 33.83 -15.09 -3.02
CA VAL A 15 33.27 -14.02 -2.18
C VAL A 15 32.45 -12.99 -2.96
N SER A 16 32.63 -12.91 -4.28
CA SER A 16 32.01 -11.91 -5.16
C SER A 16 30.61 -12.28 -5.67
N VAL A 17 30.20 -13.55 -5.59
CA VAL A 17 28.89 -14.01 -6.08
C VAL A 17 27.77 -13.80 -5.03
N ALA A 18 28.08 -13.84 -3.73
CA ALA A 18 27.09 -13.71 -2.65
C ALA A 18 26.66 -12.26 -2.33
N ARG A 19 27.34 -11.24 -2.87
CA ARG A 19 27.06 -9.82 -2.52
C ARG A 19 25.95 -9.17 -3.35
N LYS A 20 25.50 -9.78 -4.46
CA LYS A 20 24.49 -9.21 -5.36
C LYS A 20 23.06 -9.43 -4.88
N ASP A 21 22.76 -10.58 -4.26
CA ASP A 21 21.39 -10.98 -3.90
C ASP A 21 20.80 -10.17 -2.73
N GLY A 22 21.62 -9.76 -1.77
CA GLY A 22 21.17 -8.98 -0.62
C GLY A 22 20.79 -7.53 -0.95
N LYS A 23 21.37 -6.95 -2.01
CA LYS A 23 21.09 -5.56 -2.44
C LYS A 23 19.77 -5.46 -3.21
N GLY A 24 19.44 -6.49 -4.00
CA GLY A 24 18.14 -6.61 -4.69
C GLY A 24 16.99 -6.77 -3.70
N LYS A 25 17.10 -7.74 -2.78
CA LYS A 25 16.08 -7.97 -1.72
C LYS A 25 15.81 -6.73 -0.87
N ARG A 26 16.85 -6.00 -0.47
CA ARG A 26 16.70 -4.77 0.33
C ARG A 26 15.99 -3.64 -0.43
N ARG A 27 16.22 -3.51 -1.75
CA ARG A 27 15.50 -2.52 -2.57
C ARG A 27 14.03 -2.86 -2.71
N THR A 28 13.70 -4.13 -2.96
CA THR A 28 12.30 -4.59 -3.02
C THR A 28 11.59 -4.31 -1.70
N GLN A 29 12.22 -4.64 -0.56
CA GLN A 29 11.64 -4.36 0.76
C GLN A 29 11.34 -2.87 0.98
N VAL A 30 12.28 -1.98 0.64
CA VAL A 30 12.08 -0.53 0.80
C VAL A 30 10.95 -0.02 -0.11
N LEU A 31 10.81 -0.57 -1.31
CA LEU A 31 9.69 -0.25 -2.20
C LEU A 31 8.36 -0.73 -1.63
N ASP A 32 8.31 -1.96 -1.12
CA ASP A 32 7.12 -2.54 -0.51
C ASP A 32 6.69 -1.73 0.72
N ASP A 33 7.64 -1.34 1.59
CA ASP A 33 7.37 -0.51 2.76
C ASP A 33 6.82 0.87 2.37
N SER A 34 7.35 1.45 1.28
CA SER A 34 6.84 2.71 0.74
C SER A 34 5.41 2.57 0.20
N ILE A 35 5.13 1.49 -0.53
CA ILE A 35 3.79 1.17 -1.05
C ILE A 35 2.81 0.99 0.10
N MET A 36 3.16 0.20 1.12
CA MET A 36 2.35 0.01 2.32
C MET A 36 2.15 1.31 3.10
N GLY A 37 3.16 2.19 3.12
CA GLY A 37 3.09 3.52 3.70
C GLY A 37 2.04 4.44 3.05
N THR A 38 1.72 4.24 1.77
CA THR A 38 0.68 5.02 1.09
C THR A 38 -0.72 4.82 1.67
N ASN A 39 -0.98 3.65 2.26
CA ASN A 39 -2.23 3.43 2.96
C ASN A 39 -2.33 4.34 4.20
N SER A 40 -1.25 4.42 4.99
CA SER A 40 -1.22 5.25 6.21
C SER A 40 -1.54 6.72 5.91
N SER A 41 -1.08 7.26 4.79
CA SER A 41 -1.40 8.64 4.40
C SER A 41 -2.85 8.78 3.91
N SER A 42 -3.37 7.75 3.23
CA SER A 42 -4.73 7.70 2.68
C SER A 42 -5.79 7.63 3.76
N ILE A 43 -5.64 6.72 4.73
CA ILE A 43 -6.61 6.54 5.82
C ILE A 43 -6.72 7.78 6.71
N VAL A 44 -5.59 8.47 6.95
CA VAL A 44 -5.57 9.74 7.68
C VAL A 44 -6.35 10.82 6.94
N SER A 45 -6.23 10.87 5.61
CA SER A 45 -6.92 11.85 4.78
C SER A 45 -8.42 11.58 4.70
N LYS A 46 -8.84 10.30 4.61
CA LYS A 46 -10.25 9.88 4.72
C LYS A 46 -10.84 10.31 6.07
N ARG A 47 -10.12 10.07 7.18
CA ARG A 47 -10.56 10.50 8.52
C ARG A 47 -10.66 12.02 8.68
N SER A 48 -9.74 12.77 8.07
CA SER A 48 -9.80 14.24 8.06
C SER A 48 -11.09 14.74 7.41
N VAL A 49 -11.51 14.11 6.30
CA VAL A 49 -12.79 14.39 5.64
C VAL A 49 -13.97 13.98 6.50
N GLU A 50 -13.97 12.75 7.03
CA GLU A 50 -15.04 12.22 7.89
C GLU A 50 -15.37 13.19 9.03
N ARG A 51 -14.36 13.58 9.81
CA ARG A 51 -14.55 14.49 10.94
C ARG A 51 -15.05 15.89 10.57
N LEU A 52 -14.74 16.37 9.37
CA LEU A 52 -15.01 17.75 8.98
C LEU A 52 -16.32 17.87 8.19
N TYR A 53 -16.62 16.91 7.33
CA TYR A 53 -17.73 17.00 6.37
C TYR A 53 -18.93 16.16 6.82
N PHE A 54 -18.73 15.22 7.75
CA PHE A 54 -19.77 14.31 8.24
C PHE A 54 -19.73 14.21 9.78
N PRO A 55 -19.87 15.34 10.52
CA PRO A 55 -19.69 15.35 11.98
C PRO A 55 -20.75 14.54 12.74
N ASP A 56 -21.95 14.40 12.16
CA ASP A 56 -23.10 13.73 12.77
C ASP A 56 -23.20 12.24 12.38
N GLU A 57 -22.30 11.77 11.52
CA GLU A 57 -22.29 10.39 11.02
C GLU A 57 -21.31 9.52 11.84
N PRO A 58 -21.51 8.19 11.89
CA PRO A 58 -20.58 7.29 12.55
C PRO A 58 -19.15 7.40 11.98
N HIS A 59 -18.18 7.56 12.88
CA HIS A 59 -16.77 7.68 12.49
C HIS A 59 -16.10 6.30 12.34
N PHE A 60 -16.20 5.70 11.16
CA PHE A 60 -15.61 4.40 10.84
C PHE A 60 -14.08 4.41 10.81
N PHE A 61 -13.45 5.54 10.45
CA PHE A 61 -11.98 5.62 10.36
C PHE A 61 -11.28 5.82 11.71
N ARG A 62 -12.02 5.98 12.81
CA ARG A 62 -11.46 6.17 14.16
C ARG A 62 -10.66 4.96 14.64
N GLY A 63 -11.06 3.74 14.31
CA GLY A 63 -10.35 2.52 14.74
C GLY A 63 -8.98 2.33 14.08
N PHE A 64 -8.82 2.84 12.85
CA PHE A 64 -7.62 2.64 12.04
C PHE A 64 -6.58 3.75 12.20
N VAL A 65 -6.99 4.90 12.73
CA VAL A 65 -6.11 6.04 12.95
C VAL A 65 -6.16 6.43 14.43
N LYS A 66 -5.04 6.38 15.14
CA LYS A 66 -5.02 6.72 16.57
C LYS A 66 -5.28 8.20 16.81
N LYS A 67 -4.54 9.09 16.13
CA LYS A 67 -4.65 10.54 16.29
C LYS A 67 -5.25 11.20 15.05
N PRO A 68 -6.30 12.01 15.18
CA PRO A 68 -6.84 12.72 14.03
C PRO A 68 -5.85 13.80 13.58
N LEU A 69 -5.55 13.82 12.28
CA LEU A 69 -4.68 14.82 11.67
C LEU A 69 -5.47 15.57 10.60
N ARG A 70 -5.35 16.90 10.56
CA ARG A 70 -5.99 17.71 9.53
C ARG A 70 -5.15 17.70 8.25
N ARG A 71 -5.80 17.63 7.11
CA ARG A 71 -5.20 17.87 5.78
C ARG A 71 -5.60 19.24 5.24
N SER A 72 -4.89 19.71 4.22
CA SER A 72 -5.23 20.96 3.53
C SER A 72 -6.64 20.87 2.90
N PRO A 73 -7.33 22.02 2.72
CA PRO A 73 -8.68 22.03 2.12
C PRO A 73 -8.74 21.33 0.76
N LEU A 74 -7.72 21.51 -0.09
CA LEU A 74 -7.64 20.87 -1.40
C LEU A 74 -7.56 19.34 -1.29
N ILE A 75 -6.74 18.82 -0.36
CA ILE A 75 -6.63 17.38 -0.12
C ILE A 75 -7.96 16.83 0.41
N ASN A 76 -8.61 17.52 1.35
CA ASN A 76 -9.92 17.10 1.86
C ASN A 76 -10.97 17.05 0.74
N ARG A 77 -10.98 18.06 -0.15
CA ARG A 77 -11.90 18.08 -1.31
C ARG A 77 -11.65 16.90 -2.25
N GLY A 78 -10.38 16.59 -2.53
CA GLY A 78 -10.01 15.44 -3.36
C GLY A 78 -10.41 14.10 -2.75
N TYR A 79 -10.17 13.91 -1.44
CA TYR A 79 -10.58 12.69 -0.74
C TYR A 79 -12.09 12.55 -0.62
N TRP A 80 -12.81 13.65 -0.38
CA TRP A 80 -14.27 13.65 -0.40
C TRP A 80 -14.80 13.21 -1.77
N LEU A 81 -14.24 13.76 -2.86
CA LEU A 81 -14.63 13.37 -4.22
C LEU A 81 -14.33 11.89 -4.47
N ARG A 82 -13.14 11.41 -4.08
CA ARG A 82 -12.78 9.99 -4.19
C ARG A 82 -13.77 9.09 -3.46
N MET A 83 -14.14 9.44 -2.23
CA MET A 83 -15.10 8.68 -1.44
C MET A 83 -16.49 8.69 -2.10
N LYS A 84 -16.97 9.85 -2.54
CA LYS A 84 -18.28 9.98 -3.20
C LYS A 84 -18.36 9.28 -4.55
N ALA A 85 -17.27 9.25 -5.32
CA ALA A 85 -17.21 8.54 -6.57
C ALA A 85 -17.38 7.02 -6.38
N ILE A 86 -16.70 6.44 -5.39
CA ILE A 86 -16.82 5.01 -5.05
C ILE A 86 -18.23 4.72 -4.52
N ASP A 87 -18.72 5.51 -3.57
CA ASP A 87 -20.06 5.41 -2.99
C ASP A 87 -21.15 5.38 -4.08
N GLN A 88 -21.15 6.37 -4.98
CA GLN A 88 -22.12 6.44 -6.07
C GLN A 88 -21.98 5.27 -7.06
N THR A 89 -20.76 4.85 -7.38
CA THR A 89 -20.53 3.75 -8.33
C THR A 89 -21.04 2.43 -7.77
N VAL A 90 -20.68 2.12 -6.51
CA VAL A 90 -21.14 0.91 -5.81
C VAL A 90 -22.65 0.95 -5.65
N HIS A 91 -23.23 2.09 -5.25
CA HIS A 91 -24.68 2.23 -5.10
C HIS A 91 -25.43 1.99 -6.41
N ARG A 92 -24.94 2.54 -7.52
CA ARG A 92 -25.51 2.31 -8.87
C ARG A 92 -25.41 0.85 -9.27
N PHE A 93 -24.27 0.21 -9.04
CA PHE A 93 -24.08 -1.22 -9.30
C PHE A 93 -25.05 -2.07 -8.48
N LEU A 94 -25.23 -1.77 -7.19
CA LEU A 94 -26.15 -2.52 -6.33
C LEU A 94 -27.62 -2.32 -6.73
N LYS A 95 -28.00 -1.10 -7.14
CA LYS A 95 -29.36 -0.75 -7.55
C LYS A 95 -29.79 -1.22 -8.94
N SER A 96 -28.85 -1.54 -9.83
CA SER A 96 -29.22 -2.01 -11.18
C SER A 96 -30.06 -3.30 -11.13
N ALA A 97 -30.95 -3.52 -12.09
CA ALA A 97 -31.66 -4.80 -12.16
C ALA A 97 -30.68 -5.94 -12.48
N SER A 98 -30.74 -7.04 -11.73
CA SER A 98 -29.99 -8.26 -12.02
C SER A 98 -30.64 -9.46 -11.33
N GLU A 99 -30.74 -10.57 -12.03
CA GLU A 99 -31.20 -11.86 -11.49
C GLU A 99 -30.10 -12.60 -10.72
N LYS A 100 -28.84 -12.12 -10.83
CA LYS A 100 -27.67 -12.75 -10.21
C LYS A 100 -27.31 -12.04 -8.90
N GLN A 101 -26.75 -12.81 -7.97
CA GLN A 101 -26.14 -12.24 -6.76
C GLN A 101 -24.97 -11.33 -7.14
N LYS A 102 -24.89 -10.18 -6.46
CA LYS A 102 -23.85 -9.19 -6.67
C LYS A 102 -22.79 -9.29 -5.57
N ALA A 103 -21.53 -9.14 -5.95
CA ALA A 103 -20.40 -9.08 -5.03
C ALA A 103 -19.53 -7.87 -5.34
N VAL A 104 -18.95 -7.26 -4.31
CA VAL A 104 -17.99 -6.15 -4.43
C VAL A 104 -16.65 -6.64 -3.89
N ILE A 105 -15.64 -6.67 -4.75
CA ILE A 105 -14.28 -7.10 -4.40
C ILE A 105 -13.38 -5.86 -4.33
N ASN A 106 -12.88 -5.53 -3.15
CA ASN A 106 -11.97 -4.41 -2.94
C ASN A 106 -10.51 -4.90 -3.00
N LEU A 107 -9.83 -4.65 -4.12
CA LEU A 107 -8.44 -5.03 -4.33
C LEU A 107 -7.50 -3.97 -3.73
N GLY A 108 -6.64 -4.38 -2.80
CA GLY A 108 -5.80 -3.44 -2.05
C GLY A 108 -6.63 -2.60 -1.09
N CYS A 109 -7.47 -3.25 -0.28
CA CYS A 109 -8.48 -2.62 0.59
C CYS A 109 -7.93 -1.78 1.75
N GLY A 110 -6.62 -1.56 1.80
CA GLY A 110 -5.94 -0.64 2.72
C GLY A 110 -6.60 0.73 2.76
#